data_AF-A0A8X6W6I8-F1
#
_entry.id   AF-A0A8X6W6I8-F1
#
_cell.length_a   1.000
_cell.length_b   1.000
_cell.length_c   1.000
_cell.angle_alpha   90.00
_cell.angle_beta   90.00
_cell.angle_gamma   90.00
#
_symmetry.space_group_name_H-M   'P 1'
#
loop_
_entity.id
_entity.type
_entity.pdbx_description
1 polymer ?
#
loop_
_entity_poly.entity_id
_entity_poly.type
_entity_poly.pdbx_seq_one_letter_code
_entity_poly.pdbx_strand_id
1 'polypeptide(L)'
;MPADDYAAVIRADKRPVGQHERQFNAPTIDEVAIVIVGEEFESRDIILHRISGDIQRVSETHRSYDGLQYPILFWRGDDGYNFNIQMINPQTDEGTNKKVSAMNYYSYRLLIRQNAENHILKCRQLFHQYIVDMYAKIETKRLLYIRLNQTELRSEQYIHLRDAIVNDGNVNPNELGRMAILPSTFTGSPRHMHQYAQDATTYVRAYGRPDLFVTFTCNPTWNEIKELLLVGQSSSDRHDITARVFKQKLKCLMDFIIKHHVFGETRCWIYSIEWQKRGLPHAHILFWLINKITPDQIDQIISAEIPDKHIDPNLFDVVTKNMIHGPCRAFNNNSPCMSDGKCTKRYPRKLVSDTITGNDGYPLSRRRSVEDGGKSVVLKVRNIDIEVDNR
;
A
#
# COMPACT_ATOMS: atom_id res chain seq x y z
N MET A 1 38.18 21.37 -23.08
CA MET A 1 36.79 20.89 -22.97
C MET A 1 36.56 19.97 -24.15
N PRO A 2 36.15 18.70 -23.97
CA PRO A 2 35.81 17.84 -25.11
C PRO A 2 34.53 18.39 -25.77
N ALA A 3 34.50 18.41 -27.10
CA ALA A 3 33.47 19.03 -27.92
C ALA A 3 32.07 18.37 -27.77
N ASP A 4 31.02 19.19 -27.89
CA ASP A 4 29.59 18.90 -27.70
C ASP A 4 28.96 18.01 -28.80
N ASP A 5 29.73 17.12 -29.44
CA ASP A 5 29.27 16.36 -30.61
C ASP A 5 28.79 14.93 -30.28
N TYR A 6 28.18 14.74 -29.10
CA TYR A 6 27.63 13.43 -28.71
C TYR A 6 26.11 13.39 -28.82
N ALA A 7 25.60 12.62 -29.77
CA ALA A 7 24.18 12.28 -29.86
C ALA A 7 23.90 10.99 -29.08
N ALA A 8 23.25 11.10 -27.93
CA ALA A 8 22.71 9.95 -27.21
C ALA A 8 21.42 9.47 -27.90
N VAL A 9 21.49 8.38 -28.67
CA VAL A 9 20.33 7.77 -29.34
C VAL A 9 19.79 6.63 -28.48
N ILE A 10 18.68 6.87 -27.78
CA ILE A 10 17.97 5.85 -27.01
C ILE A 10 16.94 5.18 -27.92
N ARG A 11 17.15 3.89 -28.25
CA ARG A 11 16.18 3.06 -28.99
C ARG A 11 15.43 2.16 -28.03
N ALA A 12 14.30 2.63 -27.52
CA ALA A 12 13.48 1.91 -26.54
C ALA A 12 12.80 0.65 -27.11
N ASP A 13 12.82 0.50 -28.44
CA ASP A 13 12.12 -0.53 -29.22
C ASP A 13 13.07 -1.60 -29.81
N LYS A 14 14.39 -1.44 -29.66
CA LYS A 14 15.36 -2.30 -30.34
C LYS A 14 15.95 -3.34 -29.38
N ARG A 15 15.53 -4.60 -29.54
CA ARG A 15 16.13 -5.77 -28.88
C ARG A 15 17.60 -5.94 -29.32
N PRO A 16 18.58 -5.99 -28.39
CA PRO A 16 19.97 -6.32 -28.74
C PRO A 16 20.06 -7.74 -29.30
N VAL A 17 20.89 -7.92 -30.33
CA VAL A 17 21.05 -9.21 -31.03
C VAL A 17 21.52 -10.28 -30.03
N GLY A 18 20.80 -11.39 -29.93
CA GLY A 18 21.13 -12.53 -29.06
C GLY A 18 20.50 -12.52 -27.65
N GLN A 19 19.83 -11.45 -27.22
CA GLN A 19 19.19 -11.39 -25.90
C GLN A 19 17.77 -11.94 -25.90
N HIS A 20 17.22 -12.37 -24.76
CA HIS A 20 15.92 -13.05 -24.69
C HIS A 20 14.75 -12.11 -24.95
N GLU A 21 13.70 -12.58 -25.64
CA GLU A 21 12.57 -11.75 -26.10
C GLU A 21 11.81 -11.06 -24.94
N ARG A 22 11.82 -11.66 -23.75
CA ARG A 22 11.09 -11.17 -22.57
C ARG A 22 11.88 -10.20 -21.68
N GLN A 23 13.14 -9.95 -22.01
CA GLN A 23 14.05 -9.16 -21.17
C GLN A 23 13.81 -7.64 -21.27
N PHE A 24 13.14 -7.20 -22.35
CA PHE A 24 12.82 -5.79 -22.63
C PHE A 24 11.33 -5.57 -22.86
N ASN A 25 10.47 -6.41 -22.28
CA ASN A 25 9.03 -6.23 -22.39
C ASN A 25 8.63 -4.89 -21.77
N ALA A 26 7.75 -4.15 -22.47
CA ALA A 26 7.08 -3.01 -21.88
C ALA A 26 6.30 -3.48 -20.63
N PRO A 27 6.28 -2.70 -19.54
CA PRO A 27 5.46 -3.00 -18.37
C PRO A 27 4.00 -3.20 -18.81
N THR A 28 3.39 -4.33 -18.45
CA THR A 28 1.98 -4.64 -18.75
C THR A 28 1.03 -4.18 -17.64
N ILE A 29 1.58 -3.67 -16.55
CA ILE A 29 0.85 -3.19 -15.37
C ILE A 29 1.30 -1.77 -15.05
N ASP A 30 0.36 -0.94 -14.56
CA ASP A 30 0.61 0.44 -14.15
C ASP A 30 1.25 0.56 -12.76
N GLU A 31 1.74 -0.56 -12.20
CA GLU A 31 2.30 -0.65 -10.86
C GLU A 31 3.73 -1.21 -10.90
N VAL A 32 4.61 -0.62 -10.09
CA VAL A 32 5.97 -1.15 -9.88
C VAL A 32 6.03 -1.74 -8.48
N ALA A 33 6.32 -3.03 -8.38
CA ALA A 33 6.58 -3.71 -7.13
C ALA A 33 8.00 -4.28 -7.13
N ILE A 34 8.65 -4.23 -5.97
CA ILE A 34 9.84 -5.04 -5.73
C ILE A 34 9.39 -6.29 -4.97
N VAL A 35 9.82 -7.45 -5.48
CA VAL A 35 9.75 -8.71 -4.75
C VAL A 35 11.19 -9.06 -4.37
N ILE A 36 11.52 -8.99 -3.09
CA ILE A 36 12.82 -9.42 -2.56
C ILE A 36 12.62 -10.82 -1.98
N VAL A 37 13.07 -11.84 -2.71
CA VAL A 37 13.08 -13.25 -2.27
C VAL A 37 14.53 -13.64 -1.99
N GLY A 38 14.82 -14.34 -0.90
CA GLY A 38 16.16 -14.94 -0.68
C GLY A 38 16.36 -16.19 -1.56
N GLU A 39 17.55 -16.61 -1.95
CA GLU A 39 18.93 -16.19 -1.62
C GLU A 39 19.65 -15.56 -2.82
N GLU A 40 20.87 -15.05 -2.58
CA GLU A 40 21.74 -14.22 -3.44
C GLU A 40 21.46 -12.72 -3.42
N PHE A 41 22.00 -12.07 -2.38
CA PHE A 41 22.20 -10.63 -2.32
C PHE A 41 23.40 -10.23 -3.19
N GLU A 42 23.26 -10.32 -4.51
CA GLU A 42 24.19 -9.60 -5.38
C GLU A 42 24.03 -8.10 -5.12
N SER A 43 25.16 -7.42 -4.97
CA SER A 43 25.15 -5.96 -4.83
C SER A 43 24.52 -5.34 -6.08
N ARG A 44 23.61 -4.38 -5.91
CA ARG A 44 23.07 -3.59 -7.02
C ARG A 44 24.10 -2.56 -7.47
N ASP A 45 25.16 -3.04 -8.10
CA ASP A 45 26.28 -2.22 -8.52
C ASP A 45 26.19 -1.96 -10.02
N ILE A 46 26.61 -0.76 -10.41
CA ILE A 46 26.75 -0.39 -11.82
C ILE A 46 28.19 -0.70 -12.21
N ILE A 47 28.37 -1.53 -13.23
CA ILE A 47 29.68 -1.84 -13.80
C ILE A 47 29.89 -0.96 -15.03
N LEU A 48 30.89 -0.09 -14.96
CA LEU A 48 31.31 0.78 -16.05
C LEU A 48 32.46 0.11 -16.80
N HIS A 49 32.26 -0.13 -18.09
CA HIS A 49 33.33 -0.56 -19.00
C HIS A 49 33.88 0.69 -19.69
N ARG A 50 35.12 1.06 -19.35
CA ARG A 50 35.80 2.17 -20.00
C ARG A 50 36.34 1.73 -21.36
N ILE A 51 36.46 2.68 -22.28
CA ILE A 51 37.01 2.44 -23.62
C ILE A 51 38.48 1.97 -23.54
N SER A 52 39.20 2.34 -22.48
CA SER A 52 40.55 1.85 -22.17
C SER A 52 40.61 0.35 -21.84
N GLY A 53 39.47 -0.33 -21.69
CA GLY A 53 39.37 -1.71 -21.23
C GLY A 53 39.22 -1.86 -19.72
N ASP A 54 39.34 -0.77 -18.96
CA ASP A 54 39.21 -0.79 -17.50
C ASP A 54 37.76 -0.99 -17.06
N ILE A 55 37.58 -1.82 -16.03
CA ILE A 55 36.29 -2.04 -15.38
C ILE A 55 36.25 -1.24 -14.08
N GLN A 56 35.25 -0.38 -13.94
CA GLN A 56 35.00 0.35 -12.70
C GLN A 56 33.64 -0.04 -12.13
N ARG A 57 33.63 -0.48 -10.87
CA ARG A 57 32.40 -0.81 -10.15
C ARG A 57 31.92 0.38 -9.33
N VAL A 58 30.66 0.74 -9.47
CA VAL A 58 29.99 1.83 -8.75
C VAL A 58 28.95 1.21 -7.83
N SER A 59 29.17 1.29 -6.52
CA SER A 59 28.24 0.72 -5.55
C SER A 59 26.94 1.51 -5.46
N GLU A 60 25.87 0.86 -5.00
CA GLU A 60 24.58 1.53 -4.72
C GLU A 60 24.69 2.75 -3.80
N THR A 61 25.79 2.90 -3.06
CA THR A 61 26.00 3.98 -2.09
C THR A 61 26.90 5.11 -2.60
N HIS A 62 27.43 4.95 -3.81
CA HIS A 62 28.26 5.95 -4.46
C HIS A 62 27.40 7.14 -4.93
N ARG A 63 27.95 8.36 -4.82
CA ARG A 63 27.26 9.61 -5.24
C ARG A 63 26.75 9.55 -6.67
N SER A 64 27.47 8.90 -7.58
CA SER A 64 27.10 8.80 -8.99
C SER A 64 26.07 7.72 -9.30
N TYR A 65 25.68 6.88 -8.32
CA TYR A 65 24.79 5.74 -8.57
C TYR A 65 23.44 6.17 -9.14
N ASP A 66 22.74 7.08 -8.44
CA ASP A 66 21.39 7.51 -8.81
C ASP A 66 21.39 8.13 -10.23
N GLY A 67 22.41 8.94 -10.56
CA GLY A 67 22.54 9.57 -11.87
C GLY A 67 22.88 8.60 -12.99
N LEU A 68 23.70 7.59 -12.73
CA LEU A 68 24.03 6.54 -13.70
C LEU A 68 22.87 5.56 -13.93
N GLN A 69 22.09 5.25 -12.89
CA GLN A 69 20.94 4.36 -12.98
C GLN A 69 19.72 5.06 -13.62
N TYR A 70 19.53 6.35 -13.33
CA TYR A 70 18.38 7.13 -13.80
C TYR A 70 18.82 8.39 -14.55
N PRO A 71 19.55 8.28 -15.67
CA PRO A 71 20.10 9.43 -16.40
C PRO A 71 19.00 10.39 -16.89
N ILE A 72 17.80 9.88 -17.18
CA ILE A 72 16.64 10.72 -17.56
C ILE A 72 16.11 11.53 -16.37
N LEU A 73 16.22 11.05 -15.14
CA LEU A 73 15.83 11.83 -13.95
C LEU A 73 16.93 12.82 -13.52
N PHE A 74 18.19 12.51 -13.83
CA PHE A 74 19.36 13.27 -13.42
C PHE A 74 20.19 13.70 -14.64
N TRP A 75 19.55 14.32 -15.61
CA TRP A 75 20.18 14.70 -16.89
C TRP A 75 21.34 15.69 -16.75
N ARG A 76 21.44 16.39 -15.61
CA ARG A 76 22.55 17.29 -15.28
C ARG A 76 23.73 16.58 -14.61
N GLY A 77 23.64 15.27 -14.38
CA GLY A 77 24.64 14.51 -13.65
C GLY A 77 24.69 14.85 -12.15
N ASP A 78 23.55 15.23 -11.56
CA ASP A 78 23.46 15.55 -10.13
C ASP A 78 23.95 14.37 -9.27
N ASP A 79 24.56 14.69 -8.13
CA ASP A 79 24.87 13.68 -7.14
C ASP A 79 23.61 13.08 -6.52
N GLY A 80 23.66 11.76 -6.39
CA GLY A 80 22.80 10.97 -5.53
C GLY A 80 23.30 10.90 -4.08
N TYR A 81 22.58 10.11 -3.28
CA TYR A 81 22.93 9.91 -1.88
C TYR A 81 24.31 9.27 -1.70
N ASN A 82 25.11 9.83 -0.77
CA ASN A 82 26.34 9.22 -0.26
C ASN A 82 26.48 9.44 1.26
N PHE A 83 27.36 8.67 1.91
CA PHE A 83 27.51 8.66 3.37
C PHE A 83 28.22 9.88 3.97
N ASN A 84 28.73 10.80 3.16
CA ASN A 84 29.50 11.95 3.63
C ASN A 84 28.65 13.22 3.71
N ILE A 85 27.36 13.14 3.38
CA ILE A 85 26.44 14.27 3.51
C ILE A 85 26.19 14.55 5.00
N GLN A 86 26.58 15.72 5.46
CA GLN A 86 26.33 16.19 6.83
C GLN A 86 24.96 16.86 6.94
N MET A 87 24.32 16.73 8.10
CA MET A 87 23.12 17.51 8.42
C MET A 87 23.51 18.94 8.73
N ILE A 88 22.72 19.90 8.27
CA ILE A 88 22.94 21.33 8.48
C ILE A 88 21.94 21.85 9.52
N ASN A 89 22.39 22.71 10.43
CA ASN A 89 21.50 23.42 11.35
C ASN A 89 20.71 24.50 10.58
N PRO A 90 19.37 24.44 10.55
CA PRO A 90 18.57 25.40 9.77
C PRO A 90 18.66 26.85 10.26
N GLN A 91 19.14 27.11 11.48
CA GLN A 91 19.27 28.46 12.04
C GLN A 91 20.65 29.07 11.81
N THR A 92 21.72 28.27 11.89
CA THR A 92 23.11 28.75 11.80
C THR A 92 23.79 28.42 10.47
N ASP A 93 23.16 27.57 9.64
CA ASP A 93 23.71 27.03 8.39
C ASP A 93 25.03 26.23 8.58
N GLU A 94 25.36 25.88 9.82
CA GLU A 94 26.55 25.13 10.15
C GLU A 94 26.32 23.61 10.05
N GLY A 95 27.35 22.91 9.56
CA GLY A 95 27.39 21.45 9.54
C GLY A 95 27.40 20.88 10.95
N THR A 96 26.51 19.92 11.21
CA THR A 96 26.47 19.18 12.47
C THR A 96 27.32 17.92 12.38
N ASN A 97 27.66 17.33 13.54
CA ASN A 97 28.33 16.03 13.62
C ASN A 97 27.47 14.85 13.15
N LYS A 98 26.20 15.08 12.77
CA LYS A 98 25.28 14.03 12.32
C LYS A 98 25.28 13.93 10.80
N LYS A 99 25.28 12.71 10.29
CA LYS A 99 25.16 12.42 8.86
C LYS A 99 23.69 12.33 8.44
N VAL A 100 23.39 12.77 7.22
CA VAL A 100 22.07 12.61 6.60
C VAL A 100 21.86 11.13 6.29
N SER A 101 20.72 10.57 6.70
CA SER A 101 20.34 9.20 6.33
C SER A 101 19.81 9.15 4.89
N ALA A 102 19.89 7.99 4.24
CA ALA A 102 19.32 7.79 2.90
C ALA A 102 17.81 8.15 2.87
N MET A 103 17.07 7.77 3.92
CA MET A 103 15.66 8.13 4.07
C MET A 103 15.45 9.66 4.10
N ASN A 104 16.26 10.38 4.86
CA ASN A 104 16.18 11.85 4.93
C ASN A 104 16.49 12.49 3.57
N TYR A 105 17.53 12.00 2.88
CA TYR A 105 17.94 12.50 1.57
C TYR A 105 16.82 12.33 0.52
N TYR A 106 16.29 11.11 0.38
CA TYR A 106 15.25 10.86 -0.62
C TYR A 106 13.93 11.54 -0.26
N SER A 107 13.56 11.59 1.03
CA SER A 107 12.40 12.36 1.48
C SER A 107 12.53 13.85 1.15
N TYR A 108 13.74 14.41 1.33
CA TYR A 108 14.03 15.79 0.96
C TYR A 108 13.95 16.02 -0.56
N ARG A 109 14.46 15.10 -1.38
CA ARG A 109 14.38 15.19 -2.86
C ARG A 109 12.93 15.12 -3.36
N LEU A 110 12.08 14.34 -2.71
CA LEU A 110 10.65 14.19 -3.08
C LEU A 110 9.74 15.25 -2.46
N LEU A 111 10.26 16.10 -1.58
CA LEU A 111 9.49 17.19 -0.97
C LEU A 111 9.08 18.22 -2.05
N ILE A 112 7.79 18.57 -2.07
CA ILE A 112 7.25 19.65 -2.90
C ILE A 112 7.52 20.98 -2.19
N ARG A 113 8.06 21.96 -2.91
CA ARG A 113 8.35 23.31 -2.41
C ARG A 113 7.66 24.32 -3.34
N GLN A 114 7.09 25.39 -2.79
CA GLN A 114 6.35 26.37 -3.58
C GLN A 114 7.20 27.06 -4.66
N ASN A 115 8.48 27.29 -4.37
CA ASN A 115 9.39 28.04 -5.25
C ASN A 115 10.37 27.15 -6.02
N ALA A 116 10.14 25.83 -6.07
CA ALA A 116 11.03 24.92 -6.81
C ALA A 116 10.24 23.83 -7.51
N GLU A 117 10.54 23.65 -8.80
CA GLU A 117 9.97 22.55 -9.56
C GLU A 117 10.59 21.22 -9.12
N ASN A 118 9.73 20.22 -8.86
CA ASN A 118 10.16 18.85 -8.62
C ASN A 118 9.90 18.00 -9.86
N HIS A 119 10.88 17.95 -10.75
CA HIS A 119 10.75 17.21 -12.02
C HIS A 119 10.64 15.70 -11.82
N ILE A 120 11.22 15.15 -10.75
CA ILE A 120 11.15 13.71 -10.43
C ILE A 120 9.69 13.28 -10.35
N LEU A 121 8.83 14.07 -9.69
CA LEU A 121 7.40 13.77 -9.53
C LEU A 121 6.59 13.87 -10.83
N LYS A 122 7.18 14.36 -11.93
CA LYS A 122 6.53 14.45 -13.25
C LYS A 122 6.77 13.22 -14.13
N CYS A 123 7.68 12.33 -13.73
CA CYS A 123 8.15 11.23 -14.56
C CYS A 123 7.34 9.92 -14.44
N ARG A 124 6.14 9.94 -13.83
CA ARG A 124 5.16 8.82 -13.80
C ARG A 124 5.78 7.46 -13.45
N GLN A 125 5.72 6.45 -14.34
CA GLN A 125 6.25 5.12 -14.08
C GLN A 125 7.76 5.11 -13.77
N LEU A 126 8.54 6.01 -14.37
CA LEU A 126 9.97 6.14 -14.08
C LEU A 126 10.19 6.65 -12.64
N PHE A 127 9.30 7.52 -12.16
CA PHE A 127 9.29 7.93 -10.75
C PHE A 127 9.00 6.75 -9.83
N HIS A 128 8.06 5.86 -10.18
CA HIS A 128 7.77 4.66 -9.38
C HIS A 128 8.98 3.74 -9.28
N GLN A 129 9.63 3.46 -10.42
CA GLN A 129 10.85 2.66 -10.43
C GLN A 129 11.93 3.26 -9.53
N TYR A 130 12.13 4.58 -9.64
CA TYR A 130 13.09 5.30 -8.83
C TYR A 130 12.78 5.18 -7.33
N ILE A 131 11.57 5.49 -6.88
CA ILE A 131 11.25 5.45 -5.43
C ILE A 131 11.36 4.04 -4.86
N VAL A 132 10.95 3.05 -5.64
CA VAL A 132 10.94 1.64 -5.22
C VAL A 132 12.38 1.14 -5.08
N ASP A 133 13.26 1.46 -6.03
CA ASP A 133 14.68 1.13 -5.96
C ASP A 133 15.41 1.87 -4.82
N MET A 134 15.16 3.17 -4.65
CA MET A 134 15.72 3.96 -3.55
C MET A 134 15.23 3.43 -2.19
N TYR A 135 13.98 2.98 -2.08
CA TYR A 135 13.46 2.34 -0.88
C TYR A 135 14.15 1.00 -0.61
N ALA A 136 14.35 0.17 -1.63
CA ALA A 136 15.14 -1.05 -1.47
C ALA A 136 16.59 -0.75 -1.05
N LYS A 137 17.21 0.35 -1.50
CA LYS A 137 18.52 0.84 -1.01
C LYS A 137 18.48 1.22 0.47
N ILE A 138 17.38 1.78 0.95
CA ILE A 138 17.20 2.06 2.38
C ILE A 138 17.03 0.75 3.17
N GLU A 139 16.19 -0.17 2.70
CA GLU A 139 15.89 -1.44 3.38
C GLU A 139 17.11 -2.37 3.44
N THR A 140 17.86 -2.53 2.34
CA THR A 140 19.12 -3.30 2.33
C THR A 140 20.09 -2.78 3.38
N LYS A 141 20.20 -1.45 3.55
CA LYS A 141 21.07 -0.86 4.58
C LYS A 141 20.57 -1.13 5.99
N ARG A 142 19.27 -1.07 6.23
CA ARG A 142 18.67 -1.40 7.53
C ARG A 142 18.94 -2.87 7.88
N LEU A 143 18.75 -3.76 6.92
CA LEU A 143 19.04 -5.19 7.08
C LEU A 143 20.52 -5.45 7.32
N LEU A 144 21.42 -4.77 6.60
CA LEU A 144 22.86 -4.88 6.80
C LEU A 144 23.26 -4.38 8.20
N TYR A 145 22.71 -3.26 8.65
CA TYR A 145 22.93 -2.77 10.01
C TYR A 145 22.49 -3.81 11.05
N ILE A 146 21.28 -4.37 10.90
CA ILE A 146 20.79 -5.41 11.82
C ILE A 146 21.71 -6.63 11.80
N ARG A 147 22.15 -7.08 10.62
CA ARG A 147 23.06 -8.21 10.46
C ARG A 147 24.42 -7.98 11.12
N LEU A 148 24.98 -6.79 11.02
CA LEU A 148 26.30 -6.44 11.57
C LEU A 148 26.27 -6.13 13.07
N ASN A 149 25.14 -5.67 13.62
CA ASN A 149 25.02 -5.21 15.01
C ASN A 149 24.16 -6.15 15.88
N GLN A 150 24.09 -7.45 15.55
CA GLN A 150 23.28 -8.44 16.27
C GLN A 150 23.56 -8.47 17.79
N THR A 151 24.83 -8.37 18.19
CA THR A 151 25.25 -8.42 19.59
C THR A 151 24.78 -7.20 20.38
N GLU A 152 24.85 -6.00 19.80
CA GLU A 152 24.33 -4.77 20.41
C GLU A 152 22.79 -4.76 20.49
N LEU A 153 22.13 -5.35 19.49
CA LEU A 153 20.67 -5.53 19.46
C LEU A 153 20.18 -6.63 20.43
N ARG A 154 21.11 -7.23 21.21
CA ARG A 154 20.86 -8.33 22.15
C ARG A 154 20.10 -9.48 21.50
N SER A 155 20.34 -9.76 20.22
CA SER A 155 19.59 -10.78 19.50
C SER A 155 19.84 -12.20 20.01
N GLU A 156 20.93 -12.37 20.75
CA GLU A 156 21.31 -13.60 21.46
C GLU A 156 20.34 -13.96 22.60
N GLN A 157 19.57 -13.00 23.13
CA GLN A 157 18.52 -13.27 24.14
C GLN A 157 17.26 -13.90 23.54
N TYR A 158 17.14 -14.00 22.21
CA TYR A 158 16.03 -14.65 21.54
C TYR A 158 16.17 -16.19 21.48
N ILE A 159 16.61 -16.78 22.60
CA ILE A 159 16.92 -18.21 22.77
C ILE A 159 15.74 -19.10 22.31
N HIS A 160 14.51 -18.72 22.67
CA HIS A 160 13.29 -19.47 22.32
C HIS A 160 13.05 -19.62 20.80
N LEU A 161 13.60 -18.74 19.96
CA LEU A 161 13.45 -18.82 18.50
C LEU A 161 14.51 -19.73 17.87
N ARG A 162 15.75 -19.71 18.38
CA ARG A 162 16.77 -20.68 17.97
C ARG A 162 16.28 -22.10 18.24
N ASP A 163 15.70 -22.33 19.41
CA ASP A 163 15.15 -23.64 19.78
C ASP A 163 13.96 -24.05 18.89
N ALA A 164 13.09 -23.11 18.53
CA ALA A 164 11.95 -23.40 17.63
C ALA A 164 12.39 -23.72 16.19
N ILE A 165 13.43 -23.06 15.68
CA ILE A 165 13.99 -23.30 14.34
C ILE A 165 14.83 -24.58 14.31
N VAL A 166 15.59 -24.88 15.38
CA VAL A 166 16.36 -26.13 15.53
C VAL A 166 15.44 -27.35 15.65
N ASN A 167 14.26 -27.18 16.25
CA ASN A 167 13.24 -28.25 16.36
C ASN A 167 12.42 -28.44 15.07
N ASP A 168 12.56 -27.55 14.08
CA ASP A 168 11.95 -27.74 12.76
C ASP A 168 12.87 -28.65 11.93
N GLY A 169 12.51 -29.94 11.83
CA GLY A 169 13.35 -31.02 11.29
C GLY A 169 13.74 -30.92 9.80
N ASN A 170 13.47 -29.77 9.16
CA ASN A 170 13.78 -29.47 7.77
C ASN A 170 15.00 -28.55 7.58
N VAL A 171 15.68 -28.12 8.65
CA VAL A 171 16.78 -27.16 8.53
C VAL A 171 18.12 -27.87 8.71
N ASN A 172 18.87 -28.03 7.61
CA ASN A 172 20.22 -28.59 7.63
C ASN A 172 21.19 -27.58 8.29
N PRO A 173 21.79 -27.87 9.47
CA PRO A 173 22.61 -26.92 10.21
C PRO A 173 23.84 -26.42 9.44
N ASN A 174 24.29 -27.18 8.44
CA ASN A 174 25.45 -26.87 7.60
C ASN A 174 25.14 -25.99 6.38
N GLU A 175 23.85 -25.75 6.07
CA GLU A 175 23.42 -24.83 5.00
C GLU A 175 23.08 -23.44 5.55
N LEU A 176 23.00 -23.30 6.88
CA LEU A 176 22.77 -22.01 7.51
C LEU A 176 24.04 -21.17 7.44
N GLY A 177 24.03 -20.17 6.56
CA GLY A 177 24.88 -18.99 6.73
C GLY A 177 24.68 -18.35 8.12
N ARG A 178 25.43 -17.29 8.44
CA ARG A 178 25.31 -16.61 9.74
C ARG A 178 23.87 -16.08 9.94
N MET A 179 23.09 -16.77 10.76
CA MET A 179 21.69 -16.44 11.05
C MET A 179 21.60 -15.06 11.73
N ALA A 180 20.96 -14.10 11.07
CA ALA A 180 20.65 -12.78 11.63
C ALA A 180 19.16 -12.72 12.00
N ILE A 181 18.86 -12.43 13.26
CA ILE A 181 17.49 -12.38 13.74
C ILE A 181 16.97 -10.95 13.57
N LEU A 182 15.84 -10.80 12.87
CA LEU A 182 15.16 -9.52 12.73
C LEU A 182 14.37 -9.20 14.02
N PRO A 183 14.49 -7.97 14.56
CA PRO A 183 13.68 -7.56 15.72
C PRO A 183 12.21 -7.38 15.33
N SER A 184 11.29 -7.44 16.29
CA SER A 184 9.86 -7.20 16.04
C SER A 184 9.54 -5.76 15.63
N THR A 185 10.47 -4.82 15.85
CA THR A 185 10.40 -3.44 15.35
C THR A 185 10.63 -3.34 13.84
N PHE A 186 11.17 -4.39 13.19
CA PHE A 186 11.30 -4.43 11.74
C PHE A 186 9.98 -4.85 11.10
N THR A 187 9.29 -3.88 10.48
CA THR A 187 8.00 -4.09 9.81
C THR A 187 8.06 -5.23 8.80
N GLY A 188 7.10 -6.15 8.87
CA GLY A 188 7.02 -7.30 7.96
C GLY A 188 7.95 -8.47 8.32
N SER A 189 8.80 -8.35 9.33
CA SER A 189 9.54 -9.51 9.85
C SER A 189 8.59 -10.56 10.46
N PRO A 190 8.98 -11.85 10.51
CA PRO A 190 8.18 -12.88 11.19
C PRO A 190 7.84 -12.50 12.63
N ARG A 191 8.75 -11.88 13.38
CA ARG A 191 8.52 -11.45 14.77
C ARG A 191 7.56 -10.28 14.86
N HIS A 192 7.66 -9.32 13.95
CA HIS A 192 6.67 -8.24 13.84
C HIS A 192 5.28 -8.83 13.62
N MET A 193 5.12 -9.69 12.61
CA MET A 193 3.82 -10.32 12.30
C MET A 193 3.30 -11.18 13.45
N HIS A 194 4.16 -11.95 14.11
CA HIS A 194 3.80 -12.76 15.26
C HIS A 194 3.35 -11.91 16.44
N GLN A 195 4.06 -10.82 16.75
CA GLN A 195 3.68 -9.91 17.82
C GLN A 195 2.32 -9.25 17.54
N TYR A 196 2.09 -8.74 16.33
CA TYR A 196 0.78 -8.18 15.96
C TYR A 196 -0.36 -9.20 16.08
N ALA A 197 -0.12 -10.46 15.70
CA ALA A 197 -1.11 -11.53 15.85
C ALA A 197 -1.38 -11.87 17.33
N GLN A 198 -0.34 -11.90 18.16
CA GLN A 198 -0.47 -12.08 19.61
C GLN A 198 -1.24 -10.92 20.26
N ASP A 199 -0.97 -9.68 19.88
CA ASP A 199 -1.70 -8.50 20.37
C ASP A 199 -3.19 -8.59 20.03
N ALA A 200 -3.52 -8.93 18.78
CA ALA A 200 -4.91 -9.16 18.34
C ALA A 200 -5.59 -10.28 19.14
N THR A 201 -4.89 -11.40 19.34
CA THR A 201 -5.39 -12.55 20.11
C THR A 201 -5.60 -12.18 21.58
N THR A 202 -4.73 -11.34 22.14
CA THR A 202 -4.84 -10.86 23.52
C THR A 202 -6.09 -10.03 23.72
N TYR A 203 -6.43 -9.15 22.78
CA TYR A 203 -7.69 -8.39 22.85
C TYR A 203 -8.92 -9.30 22.77
N VAL A 204 -8.92 -10.28 21.87
CA VAL A 204 -10.02 -11.25 21.76
C VAL A 204 -10.15 -12.07 23.05
N ARG A 205 -9.02 -12.50 23.63
CA ARG A 205 -9.02 -13.26 24.89
C ARG A 205 -9.53 -12.42 26.07
N ALA A 206 -9.17 -11.14 26.13
CA ALA A 206 -9.54 -10.25 27.23
C ALA A 206 -10.99 -9.73 27.13
N TYR A 207 -11.47 -9.43 25.92
CA TYR A 207 -12.73 -8.70 25.71
C TYR A 207 -13.77 -9.47 24.86
N GLY A 208 -13.42 -10.67 24.41
CA GLY A 208 -14.24 -11.50 23.53
C GLY A 208 -14.24 -10.98 22.09
N ARG A 209 -15.26 -11.36 21.32
CA ARG A 209 -15.43 -10.89 19.93
C ARG A 209 -15.56 -9.36 19.86
N PRO A 210 -14.98 -8.73 18.81
CA PRO A 210 -15.16 -7.31 18.53
C PRO A 210 -16.62 -6.99 18.23
N ASP A 211 -17.03 -5.76 18.50
CA ASP A 211 -18.39 -5.26 18.28
C ASP A 211 -18.59 -4.78 16.84
N LEU A 212 -17.56 -4.17 16.24
CA LEU A 212 -17.59 -3.68 14.86
C LEU A 212 -16.37 -4.16 14.07
N PHE A 213 -16.64 -4.57 12.83
CA PHE A 213 -15.64 -4.77 11.80
C PHE A 213 -15.87 -3.75 10.69
N VAL A 214 -14.98 -2.77 10.58
CA VAL A 214 -15.07 -1.65 9.64
C VAL A 214 -13.98 -1.79 8.59
N THR A 215 -14.39 -1.80 7.34
CA THR A 215 -13.47 -1.73 6.20
C THR A 215 -13.45 -0.31 5.64
N PHE A 216 -12.28 0.27 5.44
CA PHE A 216 -12.13 1.61 4.84
C PHE A 216 -11.30 1.54 3.58
N THR A 217 -11.92 1.82 2.43
CA THR A 217 -11.28 1.71 1.10
C THR A 217 -10.93 3.09 0.56
N CYS A 218 -9.72 3.25 0.05
CA CYS A 218 -9.33 4.47 -0.65
C CYS A 218 -10.15 4.66 -1.94
N ASN A 219 -10.61 5.89 -2.17
CA ASN A 219 -11.23 6.26 -3.44
C ASN A 219 -10.28 7.21 -4.20
N PRO A 220 -9.74 6.80 -5.36
CA PRO A 220 -8.81 7.62 -6.14
C PRO A 220 -9.47 8.88 -6.70
N THR A 221 -10.80 8.95 -6.68
CA THR A 221 -11.56 10.09 -7.22
C THR A 221 -11.84 11.19 -6.19
N TRP A 222 -11.35 11.05 -4.96
CA TRP A 222 -11.43 12.09 -3.92
C TRP A 222 -10.85 13.41 -4.43
N ASN A 223 -11.52 14.52 -4.08
CA ASN A 223 -11.16 15.85 -4.55
C ASN A 223 -9.74 16.22 -4.13
N GLU A 224 -9.35 15.90 -2.89
CA GLU A 224 -8.01 16.18 -2.38
C GLU A 224 -6.91 15.46 -3.16
N ILE A 225 -7.20 14.30 -3.76
CA ILE A 225 -6.26 13.64 -4.66
C ILE A 225 -6.20 14.40 -5.98
N LYS A 226 -7.36 14.66 -6.61
CA LYS A 226 -7.44 15.33 -7.91
C LYS A 226 -6.83 16.72 -7.92
N GLU A 227 -7.04 17.50 -6.87
CA GLU A 227 -6.50 18.86 -6.71
C GLU A 227 -4.96 18.87 -6.58
N LEU A 228 -4.37 17.79 -6.07
CA LEU A 228 -2.92 17.66 -5.91
C LEU A 228 -2.23 17.03 -7.13
N LEU A 229 -2.99 16.54 -8.12
CA LEU A 229 -2.45 16.00 -9.36
C LEU A 229 -2.12 17.12 -10.34
N LEU A 230 -0.98 16.99 -11.02
CA LEU A 230 -0.62 17.90 -12.11
C LEU A 230 -1.43 17.59 -13.36
N VAL A 231 -1.49 18.54 -14.30
CA VAL A 231 -2.17 18.34 -15.60
C VAL A 231 -1.63 17.10 -16.30
N GLY A 232 -2.54 16.20 -16.67
CA GLY A 232 -2.22 14.93 -17.31
C GLY A 232 -1.71 13.84 -16.37
N GLN A 233 -1.66 14.06 -15.04
CA GLN A 233 -1.43 12.99 -14.07
C GLN A 233 -2.74 12.31 -13.67
N SER A 234 -2.64 11.04 -13.34
CA SER A 234 -3.68 10.23 -12.71
C SER A 234 -3.27 9.84 -11.29
N SER A 235 -4.21 9.29 -10.52
CA SER A 235 -3.95 8.85 -9.14
C SER A 235 -2.92 7.71 -9.05
N SER A 236 -2.80 6.89 -10.10
CA SER A 236 -1.77 5.85 -10.19
C SER A 236 -0.38 6.46 -10.39
N ASP A 237 -0.25 7.58 -11.09
CA ASP A 237 1.05 8.25 -11.25
C ASP A 237 1.62 8.77 -9.91
N ARG A 238 0.75 9.01 -8.91
CA ARG A 238 1.09 9.65 -7.62
C ARG A 238 0.58 8.86 -6.42
N HIS A 239 1.05 7.62 -6.26
CA HIS A 239 0.76 6.79 -5.09
C HIS A 239 1.12 7.45 -3.75
N ASP A 240 2.11 8.36 -3.73
CA ASP A 240 2.46 9.15 -2.56
C ASP A 240 1.32 10.07 -2.09
N ILE A 241 0.60 10.71 -3.03
CA ILE A 241 -0.58 11.53 -2.73
C ILE A 241 -1.70 10.63 -2.22
N THR A 242 -2.00 9.55 -2.96
CA THR A 242 -3.06 8.60 -2.62
C THR A 242 -2.88 8.04 -1.20
N ALA A 243 -1.66 7.59 -0.86
CA ALA A 243 -1.34 7.10 0.48
C ALA A 243 -1.50 8.17 1.57
N ARG A 244 -1.05 9.40 1.32
CA ARG A 244 -1.14 10.51 2.28
C ARG A 244 -2.58 10.94 2.52
N VAL A 245 -3.39 11.08 1.48
CA VAL A 245 -4.81 11.44 1.61
C VAL A 245 -5.56 10.32 2.32
N PHE A 246 -5.33 9.06 1.95
CA PHE A 246 -5.91 7.91 2.65
C PHE A 246 -5.57 7.92 4.14
N LYS A 247 -4.29 8.10 4.50
CA LYS A 247 -3.88 8.11 5.91
C LYS A 247 -4.53 9.24 6.71
N GLN A 248 -4.66 10.43 6.10
CA GLN A 248 -5.33 11.57 6.73
C GLN A 248 -6.82 11.30 6.93
N LYS A 249 -7.53 10.80 5.90
CA LYS A 249 -8.95 10.46 6.02
C LYS A 249 -9.20 9.31 7.01
N LEU A 250 -8.34 8.30 7.02
CA LEU A 250 -8.39 7.22 8.01
C LEU A 250 -8.21 7.77 9.43
N LYS A 251 -7.29 8.73 9.64
CA LYS A 251 -7.14 9.40 10.94
C LYS A 251 -8.42 10.15 11.33
N CYS A 252 -9.03 10.88 10.40
CA CYS A 252 -10.30 11.56 10.65
C CYS A 252 -11.42 10.57 11.01
N LEU A 253 -11.51 9.42 10.32
CA LEU A 253 -12.48 8.37 10.65
C LEU A 253 -12.24 7.80 12.06
N MET A 254 -10.99 7.51 12.41
CA MET A 254 -10.63 7.01 13.73
C MET A 254 -10.96 8.03 14.82
N ASP A 255 -10.64 9.31 14.61
CA ASP A 255 -10.99 10.39 15.53
C ASP A 255 -12.51 10.54 15.67
N PHE A 256 -13.26 10.45 14.56
CA PHE A 256 -14.71 10.48 14.54
C PHE A 256 -15.31 9.35 15.40
N ILE A 257 -14.88 8.10 15.20
CA ILE A 257 -15.41 6.96 15.96
C ILE A 257 -14.99 7.02 17.43
N ILE A 258 -13.71 7.26 17.71
CA ILE A 258 -13.12 7.10 19.05
C ILE A 258 -13.39 8.31 19.93
N LYS A 259 -13.16 9.52 19.42
CA LYS A 259 -13.23 10.76 20.23
C LYS A 259 -14.63 11.34 20.29
N HIS A 260 -15.43 11.17 19.24
CA HIS A 260 -16.82 11.63 19.21
C HIS A 260 -17.82 10.54 19.60
N HIS A 261 -17.34 9.34 19.97
CA HIS A 261 -18.16 8.24 20.51
C HIS A 261 -19.38 7.91 19.63
N VAL A 262 -19.20 7.90 18.31
CA VAL A 262 -20.29 7.75 17.32
C VAL A 262 -21.07 6.45 17.52
N PHE A 263 -20.37 5.37 17.91
CA PHE A 263 -20.99 4.08 18.24
C PHE A 263 -20.98 3.80 19.75
N GLY A 264 -20.71 4.82 20.57
CA GLY A 264 -20.45 4.69 22.00
C GLY A 264 -18.96 4.75 22.35
N GLU A 265 -18.66 4.61 23.64
CA GLU A 265 -17.30 4.70 24.16
C GLU A 265 -16.45 3.51 23.69
N THR A 266 -15.30 3.79 23.07
CA THR A 266 -14.40 2.76 22.55
C THR A 266 -13.44 2.28 23.64
N ARG A 267 -13.48 0.98 23.95
CA ARG A 267 -12.55 0.35 24.91
C ARG A 267 -11.16 0.17 24.28
N CYS A 268 -11.10 -0.47 23.13
CA CYS A 268 -9.88 -0.67 22.37
C CYS A 268 -10.18 -0.89 20.89
N TRP A 269 -9.15 -0.79 20.07
CA TRP A 269 -9.23 -0.98 18.63
C TRP A 269 -7.92 -1.53 18.10
N ILE A 270 -7.99 -2.21 16.96
CA ILE A 270 -6.82 -2.62 16.17
C ILE A 270 -7.17 -2.48 14.70
N TYR A 271 -6.20 -2.11 13.86
CA TYR A 271 -6.38 -2.15 12.42
C TYR A 271 -5.14 -2.64 11.70
N SER A 272 -5.35 -3.24 10.54
CA SER A 272 -4.32 -3.48 9.54
C SER A 272 -4.62 -2.68 8.28
N ILE A 273 -3.57 -2.28 7.57
CA ILE A 273 -3.68 -1.64 6.25
C ILE A 273 -3.06 -2.59 5.24
N GLU A 274 -3.84 -2.97 4.24
CA GLU A 274 -3.42 -3.75 3.10
C GLU A 274 -3.46 -2.91 1.82
N TRP A 275 -2.62 -3.25 0.86
CA TRP A 275 -2.73 -2.74 -0.50
C TRP A 275 -3.42 -3.80 -1.33
N GLN A 276 -4.67 -3.54 -1.72
CA GLN A 276 -5.43 -4.49 -2.53
C GLN A 276 -4.81 -4.61 -3.93
N LYS A 277 -5.15 -5.68 -4.68
CA LYS A 277 -4.61 -6.02 -6.02
C LYS A 277 -4.72 -4.93 -7.12
N ARG A 278 -5.21 -3.74 -6.79
CA ARG A 278 -5.34 -2.55 -7.65
C ARG A 278 -4.53 -1.35 -7.12
N GLY A 279 -3.56 -1.60 -6.25
CA GLY A 279 -2.61 -0.60 -5.79
C GLY A 279 -3.23 0.51 -4.93
N LEU A 280 -4.39 0.28 -4.30
CA LEU A 280 -5.02 1.23 -3.39
C LEU A 280 -5.02 0.73 -1.95
N PRO A 281 -4.77 1.61 -0.97
CA PRO A 281 -4.76 1.23 0.42
C PRO A 281 -6.19 0.96 0.92
N HIS A 282 -6.30 -0.04 1.77
CA HIS A 282 -7.53 -0.50 2.40
C HIS A 282 -7.23 -0.83 3.86
N ALA A 283 -8.10 -0.41 4.78
CA ALA A 283 -7.95 -0.72 6.19
C ALA A 283 -9.02 -1.69 6.65
N HIS A 284 -8.60 -2.69 7.42
CA HIS A 284 -9.46 -3.59 8.20
C HIS A 284 -9.37 -3.18 9.65
N ILE A 285 -10.47 -2.74 10.25
CA ILE A 285 -10.49 -2.13 11.58
C ILE A 285 -11.46 -2.91 12.46
N LEU A 286 -11.01 -3.29 13.66
CA LEU A 286 -11.82 -3.90 14.69
C LEU A 286 -11.95 -2.95 15.88
N PHE A 287 -13.19 -2.80 16.38
CA PHE A 287 -13.49 -2.02 17.57
C PHE A 287 -14.14 -2.90 18.65
N TRP A 288 -13.73 -2.68 19.89
CA TRP A 288 -14.42 -3.15 21.09
C TRP A 288 -14.97 -1.94 21.81
N LEU A 289 -16.27 -1.93 22.05
CA LEU A 289 -16.97 -0.87 22.74
C LEU A 289 -17.09 -1.22 24.22
N ILE A 290 -17.24 -0.20 25.08
CA ILE A 290 -17.49 -0.41 26.51
C ILE A 290 -18.87 -1.02 26.69
N ASN A 291 -19.86 -0.46 26.01
CA ASN A 291 -21.22 -0.99 25.90
C ASN A 291 -21.35 -1.75 24.58
N LYS A 292 -21.65 -3.04 24.65
CA LYS A 292 -21.75 -3.90 23.45
C LYS A 292 -23.01 -3.58 22.65
N ILE A 293 -22.91 -3.71 21.33
CA ILE A 293 -24.05 -3.60 20.43
C ILE A 293 -24.94 -4.84 20.59
N THR A 294 -26.22 -4.61 20.87
CA THR A 294 -27.21 -5.69 20.99
C THR A 294 -27.85 -6.01 19.63
N PRO A 295 -28.40 -7.22 19.44
CA PRO A 295 -29.00 -7.60 18.15
C PRO A 295 -30.07 -6.64 17.61
N ASP A 296 -30.88 -6.05 18.50
CA ASP A 296 -31.93 -5.07 18.17
C ASP A 296 -31.38 -3.70 17.71
N GLN A 297 -30.10 -3.42 17.94
CA GLN A 297 -29.43 -2.20 17.51
C GLN A 297 -28.74 -2.32 16.14
N ILE A 298 -28.57 -3.55 15.62
CA ILE A 298 -27.77 -3.80 14.41
C ILE A 298 -28.28 -2.95 13.24
N ASP A 299 -29.59 -2.97 13.00
CA ASP A 299 -30.22 -2.31 11.86
C ASP A 299 -30.31 -0.78 12.01
N GLN A 300 -29.94 -0.23 13.18
CA GLN A 300 -29.77 1.20 13.41
C GLN A 300 -28.35 1.67 13.04
N ILE A 301 -27.38 0.74 13.08
CA ILE A 301 -25.95 1.02 12.90
C ILE A 301 -25.48 0.61 11.50
N ILE A 302 -26.00 -0.50 10.98
CA ILE A 302 -25.59 -1.10 9.71
C ILE A 302 -26.79 -1.08 8.77
N SER A 303 -26.58 -0.55 7.56
CA SER A 303 -27.56 -0.62 6.48
C SER A 303 -26.94 -1.22 5.23
N ALA A 304 -27.68 -2.13 4.61
CA ALA A 304 -27.40 -2.68 3.29
C ALA A 304 -28.40 -2.20 2.23
N GLU A 305 -29.13 -1.12 2.54
CA GLU A 305 -30.18 -0.54 1.71
C GLU A 305 -29.70 0.71 0.96
N ILE A 306 -30.33 0.98 -0.18
CA ILE A 306 -30.19 2.23 -0.92
C ILE A 306 -30.80 3.35 -0.05
N PRO A 307 -30.04 4.42 0.27
CA PRO A 307 -30.54 5.55 1.03
C PRO A 307 -31.72 6.24 0.34
N ASP A 308 -32.49 7.03 1.09
CA ASP A 308 -33.53 7.87 0.48
C ASP A 308 -32.91 9.16 -0.07
N LYS A 309 -33.03 9.37 -1.38
CA LYS A 309 -32.54 10.56 -2.08
C LYS A 309 -33.12 11.88 -1.54
N HIS A 310 -34.34 11.85 -1.00
CA HIS A 310 -34.99 13.05 -0.48
C HIS A 310 -34.58 13.37 0.97
N ILE A 311 -34.13 12.36 1.72
CA ILE A 311 -33.71 12.53 3.12
C ILE A 311 -32.22 12.84 3.20
N ASP A 312 -31.39 12.06 2.50
CA ASP A 312 -29.95 12.25 2.46
C ASP A 312 -29.43 12.09 1.01
N PRO A 313 -29.53 13.17 0.20
CA PRO A 313 -29.07 13.14 -1.18
C PRO A 313 -27.57 12.87 -1.30
N ASN A 314 -26.77 13.31 -0.33
CA ASN A 314 -25.32 13.12 -0.35
C ASN A 314 -24.95 11.65 -0.12
N LEU A 315 -25.55 11.01 0.88
CA LEU A 315 -25.33 9.58 1.12
C LEU A 315 -25.88 8.75 -0.03
N PHE A 316 -27.05 9.10 -0.57
CA PHE A 316 -27.60 8.47 -1.77
C PHE A 316 -26.61 8.51 -2.94
N ASP A 317 -26.07 9.67 -3.27
CA ASP A 317 -25.12 9.84 -4.37
C ASP A 317 -23.82 9.05 -4.14
N VAL A 318 -23.31 9.03 -2.90
CA VAL A 318 -22.11 8.25 -2.56
C VAL A 318 -22.36 6.75 -2.66
N VAL A 319 -23.47 6.25 -2.11
CA VAL A 319 -23.81 4.83 -2.11
C VAL A 319 -24.11 4.34 -3.52
N THR A 320 -24.94 5.06 -4.27
CA THR A 320 -25.32 4.67 -5.65
C THR A 320 -24.12 4.63 -6.59
N LYS A 321 -23.17 5.56 -6.41
CA LYS A 321 -21.95 5.62 -7.24
C LYS A 321 -20.91 4.56 -6.88
N ASN A 322 -20.73 4.25 -5.60
CA ASN A 322 -19.55 3.49 -5.14
C ASN A 322 -19.88 2.11 -4.55
N MET A 323 -21.11 1.89 -4.08
CA MET A 323 -21.47 0.73 -3.24
C MET A 323 -22.53 -0.18 -3.88
N ILE A 324 -23.03 0.15 -5.07
CA ILE A 324 -23.95 -0.73 -5.80
C ILE A 324 -23.17 -1.84 -6.49
N HIS A 325 -23.61 -3.08 -6.27
CA HIS A 325 -23.12 -4.19 -7.06
C HIS A 325 -23.61 -4.03 -8.50
N GLY A 326 -22.69 -3.86 -9.44
CA GLY A 326 -23.04 -3.69 -10.84
C GLY A 326 -23.86 -4.88 -11.36
N PRO A 327 -24.80 -4.65 -12.28
CA PRO A 327 -25.65 -5.72 -12.81
C PRO A 327 -24.77 -6.75 -13.53
N CYS A 328 -24.73 -7.95 -12.98
CA CYS A 328 -23.97 -9.09 -13.48
C CYS A 328 -24.92 -10.18 -14.02
N ARG A 329 -24.40 -11.37 -14.32
CA ARG A 329 -25.17 -12.47 -14.92
C ARG A 329 -25.75 -12.05 -16.29
N ALA A 330 -27.08 -12.11 -16.44
CA ALA A 330 -27.82 -11.78 -17.66
C ALA A 330 -27.43 -10.41 -18.25
N PHE A 331 -27.05 -9.45 -17.41
CA PHE A 331 -26.66 -8.12 -17.85
C PHE A 331 -25.17 -8.02 -18.21
N ASN A 332 -24.30 -8.84 -17.61
CA ASN A 332 -22.88 -8.89 -17.91
C ASN A 332 -22.19 -10.16 -17.38
N ASN A 333 -22.10 -11.20 -18.22
CA ASN A 333 -21.42 -12.47 -17.88
C ASN A 333 -19.90 -12.33 -17.68
N ASN A 334 -19.28 -11.26 -18.22
CA ASN A 334 -17.84 -11.01 -18.08
C ASN A 334 -17.50 -10.21 -16.80
N SER A 335 -18.47 -9.99 -15.92
CA SER A 335 -18.20 -9.29 -14.65
C SER A 335 -17.20 -10.08 -13.81
N PRO A 336 -16.22 -9.45 -13.12
CA PRO A 336 -15.21 -10.16 -12.33
C PRO A 336 -15.76 -11.05 -11.21
N CYS A 337 -17.01 -10.84 -10.81
CA CYS A 337 -17.70 -11.64 -9.81
C CYS A 337 -18.30 -12.94 -10.36
N MET A 338 -18.31 -13.15 -11.68
CA MET A 338 -18.93 -14.31 -12.33
C MET A 338 -17.96 -15.49 -12.34
N SER A 339 -18.45 -16.66 -11.94
CA SER A 339 -17.76 -17.95 -12.04
C SER A 339 -18.84 -19.01 -12.27
N ASP A 340 -18.63 -19.88 -13.25
CA ASP A 340 -19.57 -20.95 -13.64
C ASP A 340 -21.02 -20.45 -13.86
N GLY A 341 -21.15 -19.30 -14.54
CA GLY A 341 -22.44 -18.68 -14.84
C GLY A 341 -23.19 -18.12 -13.62
N LYS A 342 -22.59 -18.12 -12.43
CA LYS A 342 -23.18 -17.60 -11.19
C LYS A 342 -22.35 -16.45 -10.62
N CYS A 343 -23.02 -15.50 -9.97
CA CYS A 343 -22.33 -14.47 -9.21
C CYS A 343 -21.78 -15.09 -7.90
N THR A 344 -20.46 -15.14 -7.77
CA THR A 344 -19.75 -15.62 -6.56
C THR A 344 -20.10 -14.82 -5.31
N LYS A 345 -20.55 -13.57 -5.48
CA LYS A 345 -21.01 -12.69 -4.39
C LYS A 345 -22.49 -12.87 -4.04
N ARG A 346 -23.17 -13.85 -4.66
CA ARG A 346 -24.55 -14.28 -4.40
C ARG A 346 -25.61 -13.20 -4.67
N TYR A 347 -25.35 -12.24 -5.55
CA TYR A 347 -26.38 -11.30 -6.03
C TYR A 347 -27.28 -11.94 -7.09
N PRO A 348 -28.57 -11.56 -7.17
CA PRO A 348 -29.29 -10.74 -6.18
C PRO A 348 -29.45 -11.46 -4.82
N ARG A 349 -29.36 -10.71 -3.71
CA ARG A 349 -29.60 -11.18 -2.34
C ARG A 349 -31.10 -11.27 -2.07
N LYS A 350 -31.43 -12.01 -1.00
CA LYS A 350 -32.79 -12.12 -0.51
C LYS A 350 -33.17 -10.84 0.24
N LEU A 351 -34.41 -10.42 0.06
CA LEU A 351 -35.02 -9.38 0.87
C LEU A 351 -35.44 -9.98 2.21
N VAL A 352 -35.11 -9.30 3.29
CA VAL A 352 -35.44 -9.67 4.67
C VAL A 352 -35.73 -8.40 5.47
N SER A 353 -36.74 -8.44 6.34
CA SER A 353 -37.23 -7.29 7.11
C SER A 353 -36.27 -6.85 8.21
N ASP A 354 -35.43 -7.76 8.70
CA ASP A 354 -34.51 -7.55 9.82
C ASP A 354 -33.21 -8.31 9.58
N THR A 355 -32.11 -7.83 10.16
CA THR A 355 -30.84 -8.56 10.08
C THR A 355 -30.89 -9.86 10.89
N ILE A 356 -30.62 -10.98 10.22
CA ILE A 356 -30.60 -12.32 10.85
C ILE A 356 -29.15 -12.75 11.04
N THR A 357 -28.71 -12.91 12.28
CA THR A 357 -27.40 -13.46 12.62
C THR A 357 -27.45 -14.99 12.66
N GLY A 358 -26.73 -15.67 11.76
CA GLY A 358 -26.60 -17.13 11.74
C GLY A 358 -25.41 -17.67 12.55
N ASN A 359 -25.36 -18.99 12.75
CA ASN A 359 -24.25 -19.68 13.42
C ASN A 359 -22.99 -19.83 12.55
N ASP A 360 -23.08 -19.56 11.25
CA ASP A 360 -22.00 -19.72 10.26
C ASP A 360 -21.14 -18.46 10.06
N GLY A 361 -21.38 -17.42 10.85
CA GLY A 361 -20.59 -16.19 10.85
C GLY A 361 -20.94 -15.18 9.75
N TYR A 362 -21.95 -15.46 8.90
CA TYR A 362 -22.39 -14.54 7.85
C TYR A 362 -23.83 -14.06 8.10
N PRO A 363 -24.04 -12.84 8.63
CA PRO A 363 -25.39 -12.33 8.83
C PRO A 363 -26.09 -12.07 7.50
N LEU A 364 -27.40 -12.32 7.47
CA LEU A 364 -28.28 -11.85 6.41
C LEU A 364 -28.75 -10.45 6.79
N SER A 365 -28.11 -9.42 6.24
CA SER A 365 -28.48 -8.03 6.52
C SER A 365 -29.88 -7.69 6.02
N ARG A 366 -30.58 -6.83 6.77
CA ARG A 366 -31.86 -6.24 6.38
C ARG A 366 -31.79 -5.60 5.00
N ARG A 367 -32.77 -5.95 4.15
CA ARG A 367 -32.98 -5.43 2.79
C ARG A 367 -34.48 -5.42 2.50
N ARG A 368 -35.15 -4.28 2.65
CA ARG A 368 -36.60 -4.15 2.41
C ARG A 368 -36.92 -4.05 0.93
N SER A 369 -38.08 -4.58 0.55
CA SER A 369 -38.67 -4.41 -0.78
C SER A 369 -39.14 -2.96 -0.97
N VAL A 370 -39.41 -2.56 -2.22
CA VAL A 370 -39.99 -1.24 -2.50
C VAL A 370 -41.37 -1.08 -1.85
N GLU A 371 -42.16 -2.17 -1.80
CA GLU A 371 -43.46 -2.21 -1.12
C GLU A 371 -43.35 -1.97 0.40
N ASP A 372 -42.23 -2.36 1.00
CA ASP A 372 -41.91 -2.18 2.42
C ASP A 372 -40.99 -0.96 2.68
N GLY A 373 -41.06 0.03 1.80
CA GLY A 373 -40.34 1.31 1.95
C GLY A 373 -38.86 1.29 1.56
N GLY A 374 -38.36 0.17 1.01
CA GLY A 374 -37.07 0.09 0.34
C GLY A 374 -37.01 0.98 -0.91
N LYS A 375 -35.80 1.30 -1.36
CA LYS A 375 -35.56 2.21 -2.49
C LYS A 375 -34.98 1.45 -3.68
N SER A 376 -35.20 2.00 -4.87
CA SER A 376 -34.56 1.56 -6.10
C SER A 376 -33.83 2.73 -6.77
N VAL A 377 -32.88 2.39 -7.64
CA VAL A 377 -32.13 3.34 -8.47
C VAL A 377 -32.04 2.80 -9.88
N VAL A 378 -32.15 3.69 -10.86
CA VAL A 378 -31.89 3.36 -12.26
C VAL A 378 -30.41 3.56 -12.56
N LEU A 379 -29.73 2.49 -12.95
CA LEU A 379 -28.35 2.51 -13.38
C LEU A 379 -28.27 2.43 -14.90
N LYS A 380 -27.45 3.28 -15.51
CA LYS A 380 -27.17 3.21 -16.93
C LYS A 380 -25.96 2.31 -17.20
N VAL A 381 -26.19 1.16 -17.82
CA VAL A 381 -25.15 0.18 -18.16
C VAL A 381 -25.18 -0.08 -19.65
N ARG A 382 -24.07 0.24 -20.35
CA ARG A 382 -23.95 0.06 -21.81
C ARG A 382 -25.12 0.67 -22.61
N ASN A 383 -25.56 1.87 -22.22
CA ASN A 383 -26.71 2.60 -22.79
C ASN A 383 -28.09 1.97 -22.54
N ILE A 384 -28.19 1.00 -21.62
CA ILE A 384 -29.45 0.43 -21.16
C ILE A 384 -29.71 0.92 -19.74
N ASP A 385 -30.92 1.36 -19.47
CA ASP A 385 -31.36 1.72 -18.13
C ASP A 385 -31.85 0.46 -17.41
N ILE A 386 -31.23 0.15 -16.27
CA ILE A 386 -31.53 -1.02 -15.45
C ILE A 386 -31.95 -0.55 -14.07
N GLU A 387 -33.16 -0.90 -13.67
CA GLU A 387 -33.62 -0.65 -12.30
C GLU A 387 -33.01 -1.68 -11.34
N VAL A 388 -32.39 -1.19 -10.26
CA VAL A 388 -31.77 -1.98 -9.20
C VAL A 388 -32.37 -1.56 -7.87
N ASP A 389 -32.87 -2.53 -7.11
CA ASP A 389 -33.40 -2.34 -5.76
C ASP A 389 -32.42 -2.86 -4.71
N ASN A 390 -32.89 -3.05 -3.47
CA ASN A 390 -32.09 -3.53 -2.35
C ASN A 390 -31.60 -4.99 -2.46
N ARG A 391 -31.83 -5.70 -3.58
CA ARG A 391 -31.39 -7.08 -3.77
C ARG A 391 -29.91 -7.22 -4.08
#